data_AF-A0A314Y1M1-F1
#
_entry.id   AF-A0A314Y1M1-F1
#
_cell.length_a   1.000
_cell.length_b   1.000
_cell.length_c   1.000
_cell.angle_alpha   90.00
_cell.angle_beta   90.00
_cell.angle_gamma   90.00
#
_symmetry.space_group_name_H-M   'P 1'
#
loop_
_entity.id
_entity.type
_entity.pdbx_description
1 polymer ?
#
loop_
_entity_poly.entity_id
_entity_poly.type
_entity_poly.pdbx_seq_one_letter_code
_entity_poly.pdbx_strand_id
1 'polypeptide(L)'
;MAAANAPITMKEALTLPSVGINPQFITFTHVTMESDKYICVRETSPQNSIVIIDMSMPMQPLRRPITADSALMNPNSKILALKGMV
;
A
#
# COMPACT_ATOMS: atom_id res chain seq x y z
N MET A 1 31.35 6.64 5.64
CA MET A 1 32.11 5.41 5.37
C MET A 1 31.16 4.42 4.67
N ALA A 2 31.01 4.51 3.36
CA ALA A 2 30.25 3.52 2.60
C ALA A 2 31.18 2.31 2.35
N ALA A 3 30.74 1.11 2.68
CA ALA A 3 31.45 -0.10 2.32
C ALA A 3 31.43 -0.23 0.79
N ALA A 4 32.54 0.16 0.15
CA ALA A 4 32.76 -0.08 -1.26
C ALA A 4 32.69 -1.60 -1.51
N ASN A 5 31.76 -2.03 -2.38
CA ASN A 5 31.49 -3.41 -2.80
C ASN A 5 30.59 -4.27 -1.90
N ALA A 6 29.50 -3.71 -1.36
CA ALA A 6 28.40 -4.58 -0.89
C ALA A 6 27.72 -5.27 -2.09
N PRO A 7 27.41 -6.58 -2.03
CA PRO A 7 26.78 -7.33 -3.12
C PRO A 7 25.30 -6.97 -3.34
N ILE A 8 24.75 -6.09 -2.51
CA ILE A 8 23.37 -5.61 -2.58
C ILE A 8 23.32 -4.11 -2.42
N THR A 9 22.37 -3.49 -3.13
CA THR A 9 22.00 -2.09 -2.92
C THR A 9 20.72 -2.05 -2.12
N MET A 10 20.80 -1.58 -0.89
CA MET A 10 19.61 -1.27 -0.08
C MET A 10 19.11 0.11 -0.47
N LYS A 11 17.82 0.22 -0.80
CA LYS A 11 17.16 1.50 -1.04
C LYS A 11 15.82 1.51 -0.33
N GLU A 12 15.61 2.51 0.50
CA GLU A 12 14.29 2.83 1.01
C GLU A 12 13.48 3.48 -0.11
N ALA A 13 12.38 2.84 -0.51
CA ALA A 13 11.52 3.35 -1.59
C ALA A 13 10.51 4.37 -1.05
N LEU A 14 9.88 4.06 0.08
CA LEU A 14 8.80 4.85 0.66
C LEU A 14 8.59 4.47 2.13
N THR A 15 8.29 5.46 2.97
CA THR A 15 7.74 5.23 4.32
C THR A 15 6.24 5.47 4.29
N LEU A 16 5.43 4.43 4.54
CA LEU A 16 3.96 4.55 4.51
C LEU A 16 3.39 5.66 5.44
N PRO A 17 3.95 5.90 6.64
CA PRO A 17 3.50 7.02 7.47
C PRO A 17 3.69 8.39 6.82
N SER A 18 4.72 8.58 5.97
CA SER A 18 4.95 9.87 5.31
C SER A 18 3.88 10.25 4.28
N VAL A 19 3.14 9.26 3.76
CA VAL A 19 2.01 9.45 2.85
C VAL A 19 0.66 9.38 3.57
N GLY A 20 0.68 9.53 4.90
CA GLY A 20 -0.51 9.65 5.72
C GLY A 20 -1.18 8.32 6.08
N ILE A 21 -0.52 7.18 5.89
CA ILE A 21 -1.03 5.90 6.39
C ILE A 21 -0.79 5.83 7.90
N ASN A 22 -1.86 5.57 8.66
CA ASN A 22 -1.72 5.41 10.10
C ASN A 22 -0.95 4.10 10.42
N PRO A 23 0.09 4.13 11.27
CA PRO A 23 0.87 2.95 11.65
C PRO A 23 0.05 1.75 12.12
N GLN A 24 -1.11 1.97 12.73
CA GLN A 24 -2.00 0.88 13.17
C GLN A 24 -2.48 -0.03 12.02
N PHE A 25 -2.52 0.49 10.79
CA PHE A 25 -2.95 -0.25 9.60
C PHE A 25 -1.78 -0.83 8.81
N ILE A 26 -0.54 -0.70 9.29
CA ILE A 26 0.64 -1.29 8.64
C ILE A 26 0.84 -2.70 9.19
N THR A 27 -0.08 -3.59 8.81
CA THR A 27 -0.07 -5.00 9.21
C THR A 27 -0.42 -5.89 8.02
N PHE A 28 -0.11 -7.18 8.11
CA PHE A 28 -0.43 -8.15 7.06
C PHE A 28 -1.93 -8.23 6.71
N THR A 29 -2.81 -7.93 7.67
CA THR A 29 -4.26 -7.96 7.45
C THR A 29 -4.77 -6.76 6.66
N HIS A 30 -4.06 -5.62 6.72
CA HIS A 30 -4.50 -4.35 6.18
C HIS A 30 -3.72 -3.92 4.95
N VAL A 31 -2.47 -4.35 4.79
CA VAL A 31 -1.60 -3.98 3.66
C VAL A 31 -1.43 -5.16 2.71
N THR A 32 -1.64 -4.92 1.42
CA THR A 32 -1.37 -5.86 0.34
C THR A 32 -0.46 -5.24 -0.71
N MET A 33 0.45 -6.05 -1.25
CA MET A 33 1.42 -5.65 -2.26
C MET A 33 1.63 -6.83 -3.22
N GLU A 34 0.81 -6.88 -4.27
CA GLU A 34 0.85 -7.96 -5.27
C GLU A 34 1.94 -7.73 -6.34
N SER A 35 2.49 -6.52 -6.42
CA SER A 35 3.57 -6.12 -7.32
C SER A 35 4.30 -4.88 -6.79
N ASP A 36 5.34 -4.45 -7.48
CA ASP A 36 6.06 -3.20 -7.22
C ASP A 36 5.30 -1.93 -7.66
N LYS A 37 4.16 -2.05 -8.35
CA LYS A 37 3.41 -0.89 -8.87
C LYS A 37 2.44 -0.28 -7.88
N TYR A 38 1.81 -1.11 -7.05
CA TYR A 38 0.73 -0.68 -6.17
C TYR A 38 0.85 -1.27 -4.77
N ILE A 39 0.62 -0.42 -3.78
CA ILE A 39 0.39 -0.83 -2.40
C ILE A 39 -1.05 -0.46 -2.05
N CYS A 40 -1.80 -1.42 -1.52
CA CYS A 40 -3.17 -1.22 -1.09
C CYS A 40 -3.25 -1.34 0.42
N VAL A 41 -3.85 -0.34 1.09
CA VAL A 41 -4.02 -0.31 2.54
C VAL A 41 -5.49 -0.16 2.88
N ARG A 42 -6.02 -1.04 3.73
CA ARG A 42 -7.38 -0.94 4.24
C ARG A 42 -7.37 -0.23 5.59
N GLU A 43 -7.92 0.97 5.64
CA GLU A 43 -8.12 1.72 6.88
C GLU A 43 -9.55 1.50 7.38
N THR A 44 -9.73 1.23 8.67
CA THR A 44 -11.06 0.95 9.26
C THR A 44 -11.50 2.01 10.27
N SER A 45 -10.71 3.06 10.47
CA SER A 45 -11.02 4.18 11.36
C SER A 45 -10.43 5.48 10.78
N PRO A 46 -11.18 6.60 10.76
CA PRO A 46 -12.54 6.77 11.30
C PRO A 46 -13.67 6.21 10.42
N GLN A 47 -13.38 5.89 9.15
CA GLN A 47 -14.31 5.25 8.21
C GLN A 47 -13.56 4.19 7.41
N ASN A 48 -14.26 3.13 7.02
CA ASN A 48 -13.71 2.11 6.13
C ASN A 48 -13.33 2.73 4.78
N SER A 49 -12.04 2.65 4.44
CA SER A 49 -11.53 3.11 3.17
C SER A 49 -10.37 2.24 2.70
N ILE A 50 -10.20 2.23 1.39
CA ILE A 50 -9.05 1.61 0.73
C ILE A 50 -8.18 2.74 0.20
N VAL A 51 -6.93 2.75 0.64
CA VAL A 51 -5.90 3.66 0.17
C VAL A 51 -5.04 2.92 -0.85
N ILE A 52 -5.01 3.42 -2.07
CA ILE A 52 -4.20 2.89 -3.17
C ILE A 52 -3.02 3.83 -3.36
N ILE A 53 -1.82 3.32 -3.14
CA ILE A 53 -0.56 4.03 -3.37
C ILE A 53 0.01 3.52 -4.69
N ASP A 54 0.13 4.42 -5.66
CA ASP A 54 0.79 4.16 -6.92
C ASP A 54 2.28 4.49 -6.77
N MET A 55 3.15 3.51 -6.99
CA MET A 55 4.60 3.67 -6.80
C MET A 55 5.25 4.56 -7.87
N SER A 56 4.54 4.89 -8.97
CA SER A 56 4.96 5.94 -9.90
C SER A 56 4.72 7.36 -9.37
N MET A 57 3.75 7.52 -8.46
CA MET A 57 3.34 8.80 -7.86
C MET A 57 2.98 8.61 -6.36
N PRO A 58 3.93 8.16 -5.51
CA PRO A 58 3.63 7.72 -4.15
C PRO A 58 3.11 8.84 -3.24
N MET A 59 3.42 10.10 -3.55
CA MET A 59 2.99 11.28 -2.79
C MET A 59 1.51 11.65 -2.99
N GLN A 60 0.79 10.96 -3.88
CA GLN A 60 -0.62 11.21 -4.18
C GLN A 60 -1.48 9.95 -3.97
N PRO A 61 -1.58 9.44 -2.73
CA PRO A 61 -2.38 8.24 -2.45
C PRO A 61 -3.86 8.50 -2.73
N LEU A 62 -4.50 7.55 -3.43
CA LEU A 62 -5.91 7.60 -3.74
C LEU A 62 -6.72 6.91 -2.64
N ARG A 63 -7.52 7.67 -1.89
CA ARG A 63 -8.43 7.12 -0.88
C ARG A 63 -9.83 6.93 -1.46
N ARG A 64 -10.37 5.73 -1.39
CA ARG A 64 -11.74 5.40 -1.83
C ARG A 64 -12.55 4.88 -0.64
N PRO A 65 -13.74 5.44 -0.35
CA PRO A 65 -14.61 4.94 0.70
C PRO A 65 -15.23 3.61 0.26
N ILE A 66 -14.54 2.51 0.56
CA ILE A 66 -14.93 1.15 0.18
C ILE A 66 -14.83 0.29 1.43
N THR A 67 -15.90 -0.45 1.69
CA THR A 67 -15.99 -1.42 2.78
C THR A 67 -15.76 -2.81 2.21
N ALA A 68 -14.69 -3.48 2.64
CA ALA A 68 -14.33 -4.83 2.18
C ALA A 68 -13.47 -5.57 3.22
N ASP A 69 -13.60 -6.90 3.26
CA ASP A 69 -12.78 -7.78 4.09
C ASP A 69 -11.33 -7.82 3.61
N SER A 70 -11.14 -7.77 2.30
CA SER A 70 -9.84 -7.89 1.64
C SER A 70 -9.84 -7.13 0.32
N ALA A 71 -8.68 -6.62 -0.06
CA ALA A 71 -8.50 -5.82 -1.26
C ALA A 71 -7.13 -6.13 -1.87
N LEU A 72 -7.11 -6.46 -3.17
CA LEU A 72 -5.91 -6.78 -3.94
C LEU A 72 -5.87 -5.95 -5.22
N MET A 73 -4.71 -5.41 -5.55
CA MET A 73 -4.51 -4.67 -6.81
C MET A 73 -4.00 -5.61 -7.89
N ASN A 74 -4.46 -5.42 -9.13
CA ASN A 74 -3.88 -6.11 -10.28
C ASN A 74 -2.40 -5.72 -10.43
N PRO A 75 -1.50 -6.68 -10.75
CA PRO A 75 -0.05 -6.41 -10.84
C PRO A 75 0.36 -5.38 -11.91
N ASN A 76 -0.48 -5.15 -12.91
CA ASN A 76 -0.12 -4.34 -14.08
C ASN A 76 -1.05 -3.15 -14.32
N SER A 77 -2.34 -3.34 -14.06
CA SER A 77 -3.42 -2.45 -14.46
C SER A 77 -4.10 -1.83 -13.25
N LYS A 78 -4.79 -0.72 -13.43
CA LYS A 78 -5.56 -0.06 -12.36
C LYS A 78 -6.91 -0.75 -12.10
N ILE A 79 -6.86 -2.02 -11.70
CA ILE A 79 -8.02 -2.87 -11.38
C ILE A 79 -7.89 -3.33 -9.93
N LEU A 80 -8.95 -3.14 -9.15
CA LEU A 80 -9.02 -3.51 -7.73
C LEU A 80 -9.98 -4.69 -7.56
N ALA A 81 -9.49 -5.79 -6.99
CA ALA A 81 -10.29 -6.94 -6.58
C ALA A 81 -10.68 -6.81 -5.11
N LEU A 82 -11.96 -7.01 -4.81
CA LEU A 82 -12.52 -6.84 -3.47
C LEU A 82 -13.20 -8.13 -3.02
N LYS A 83 -12.93 -8.54 -1.79
CA LYS A 83 -13.77 -9.51 -1.08
C LYS A 83 -14.84 -8.74 -0.31
N GLY A 84 -16.09 -8.88 -0.71
CA GLY A 84 -17.23 -8.29 0.00
C GLY A 84 -17.35 -8.84 1.44
N MET A 85 -18.03 -8.08 2.30
CA MET A 85 -18.42 -8.57 3.63
C MET A 85 -19.55 -9.59 3.46
N VAL A 86 -19.50 -10.68 4.22
CA VAL A 86 -20.61 -11.63 4.39
C VAL A 86 -21.39 -11.27 5.65
#